data_AF-A0A9W6Y0K7-F1
#
_entry.id   AF-A0A9W6Y0K7-F1
#
_cell.length_a   1.000
_cell.length_b   1.000
_cell.length_c   1.000
_cell.angle_alpha   90.00
_cell.angle_beta   90.00
_cell.angle_gamma   90.00
#
_symmetry.space_group_name_H-M   'P 1'
#
loop_
_entity.id
_entity.type
_entity.pdbx_description
1 polymer ?
#
loop_
_entity_poly.entity_id
_entity_poly.type
_entity_poly.pdbx_seq_one_letter_code
_entity_poly.pdbx_strand_id
1 'polypeptide(L)'
;MTTSKTAEEIRGVMDALKLDVVASYLDEDDDEIDPYVVCEGVSVTAFNKYVGDGEGLRIPLRFLALYDGRIVIVDLPTTAHESTVAKFTNKFLRATGNEDEIGERGSMTARRAANPKKEADATFGPMGFTPNQTPAPAPRTVADWVTLAVDVGRSQTWASLVEAAQWWCNYSGIQYILLLKISPKGIQMRYALYDIAVLGTLPAPTASGEFRQRTTAQPAVNVTFDMHRILSIPANQALPTGVNANAVVDLRAVMNLVIRSLG
;
A
#
# COMPACT_ATOMS: atom_id res chain seq x y z
N MET A 1 -17.27 28.58 -14.65
CA MET A 1 -17.35 27.39 -13.80
C MET A 1 -17.60 26.20 -14.70
N THR A 2 -16.59 25.36 -14.92
CA THR A 2 -16.77 24.05 -15.56
C THR A 2 -17.52 23.16 -14.57
N THR A 3 -18.60 22.53 -15.01
CA THR A 3 -19.36 21.55 -14.21
C THR A 3 -18.47 20.35 -13.90
N SER A 4 -18.47 19.88 -12.65
CA SER A 4 -17.71 18.70 -12.26
C SER A 4 -18.28 17.46 -12.97
N LYS A 5 -17.39 16.56 -13.42
CA LYS A 5 -17.77 15.29 -14.03
C LYS A 5 -18.58 14.44 -13.05
N THR A 6 -19.54 13.72 -13.60
CA THR A 6 -20.32 12.66 -12.95
C THR A 6 -19.57 11.32 -12.98
N ALA A 7 -20.03 10.36 -12.17
CA ALA A 7 -19.48 9.00 -12.17
C ALA A 7 -19.69 8.25 -13.50
N GLU A 8 -20.77 8.56 -14.22
CA GLU A 8 -21.08 7.97 -15.53
C GLU A 8 -20.12 8.52 -16.62
N GLU A 9 -19.84 9.81 -16.59
CA GLU A 9 -18.84 10.41 -17.48
C GLU A 9 -17.42 9.88 -17.20
N ILE A 10 -17.06 9.67 -15.92
CA ILE A 10 -15.78 9.03 -15.56
C ILE A 10 -15.71 7.62 -16.14
N ARG A 11 -16.78 6.82 -15.99
CA ARG A 11 -16.84 5.47 -16.55
C ARG A 11 -16.67 5.48 -18.06
N GLY A 12 -17.36 6.38 -18.77
CA GLY A 12 -17.21 6.54 -20.22
C GLY A 12 -15.78 6.87 -20.65
N VAL A 13 -15.07 7.72 -19.91
CA VAL A 13 -13.64 8.00 -20.18
C VAL A 13 -12.78 6.75 -19.92
N MET A 14 -12.99 6.06 -18.80
CA MET A 14 -12.24 4.85 -18.45
C MET A 14 -12.47 3.72 -19.46
N ASP A 15 -13.68 3.59 -20.01
CA ASP A 15 -14.02 2.61 -21.05
C ASP A 15 -13.40 2.98 -22.42
N ALA A 16 -13.19 4.27 -22.69
CA ALA A 16 -12.51 4.74 -23.89
C ALA A 16 -10.98 4.68 -23.81
N LEU A 17 -10.39 4.46 -22.62
CA LEU A 17 -8.94 4.37 -22.45
C LEU A 17 -8.33 3.25 -23.31
N LYS A 18 -7.24 3.58 -23.99
CA LYS A 18 -6.38 2.64 -24.71
C LYS A 18 -5.30 2.15 -23.75
N LEU A 19 -5.53 0.98 -23.14
CA LEU A 19 -4.63 0.45 -22.10
C LEU A 19 -3.22 0.15 -22.62
N ASP A 20 -3.07 -0.15 -23.91
CA ASP A 20 -1.77 -0.27 -24.57
C ASP A 20 -0.98 1.04 -24.55
N VAL A 21 -1.65 2.17 -24.78
CA VAL A 21 -1.01 3.50 -24.70
C VAL A 21 -0.59 3.82 -23.26
N VAL A 22 -1.44 3.52 -22.28
CA VAL A 22 -1.11 3.72 -20.86
C VAL A 22 0.05 2.82 -20.44
N ALA A 23 0.02 1.54 -20.86
CA ALA A 23 1.09 0.60 -20.57
C ALA A 23 2.41 1.06 -21.18
N SER A 24 2.42 1.47 -22.46
CA SER A 24 3.64 2.00 -23.09
C SER A 24 4.17 3.26 -22.42
N TYR A 25 3.30 4.13 -21.89
CA TYR A 25 3.71 5.30 -21.12
C TYR A 25 4.36 4.94 -19.78
N LEU A 26 3.87 3.89 -19.10
CA LEU A 26 4.39 3.46 -17.80
C LEU A 26 5.49 2.40 -17.87
N ASP A 27 5.76 1.82 -19.04
CA ASP A 27 6.78 0.78 -19.26
C ASP A 27 8.14 1.35 -19.68
N GLU A 28 8.34 2.66 -19.56
CA GLU A 28 9.67 3.25 -19.75
C GLU A 28 10.68 2.64 -18.74
N ASP A 29 11.96 2.60 -19.12
CA ASP A 29 13.03 2.08 -18.25
C ASP A 29 13.24 2.96 -16.99
N ASP A 30 12.62 4.13 -16.96
CA ASP A 30 12.56 5.02 -15.80
C ASP A 30 11.61 4.46 -14.74
N ASP A 31 12.01 4.55 -13.48
CA ASP A 31 11.17 4.24 -12.35
C ASP A 31 10.52 5.49 -11.75
N GLU A 32 10.82 6.72 -12.18
CA GLU A 32 10.20 7.95 -11.67
C GLU A 32 9.27 8.60 -12.71
N ILE A 33 8.28 7.84 -13.18
CA ILE A 33 7.33 8.30 -14.20
C ILE A 33 6.16 9.05 -13.54
N ASP A 34 5.85 10.24 -14.07
CA ASP A 34 4.69 11.02 -13.65
C ASP A 34 3.37 10.23 -13.87
N PRO A 35 2.35 10.41 -13.03
CA PRO A 35 1.08 9.71 -13.22
C PRO A 35 0.41 10.04 -14.56
N TYR A 36 -0.16 9.02 -15.22
CA TYR A 36 -0.93 9.23 -16.45
C TYR A 36 -2.27 9.89 -16.13
N VAL A 37 -2.49 11.12 -16.62
CA VAL A 37 -3.73 11.86 -16.38
C VAL A 37 -4.86 11.30 -17.26
N VAL A 38 -5.89 10.76 -16.62
CA VAL A 38 -7.06 10.20 -17.31
C VAL A 38 -8.06 11.29 -17.67
N CYS A 39 -8.49 12.06 -16.67
CA CYS A 39 -9.37 13.20 -16.88
C CYS A 39 -9.37 14.17 -15.70
N GLU A 40 -9.82 15.39 -15.97
CA GLU A 40 -9.88 16.50 -15.02
C GLU A 40 -11.34 16.88 -14.67
N GLY A 41 -11.50 17.75 -13.67
CA GLY A 41 -12.82 18.25 -13.25
C GLY A 41 -13.61 17.27 -12.40
N VAL A 42 -12.94 16.33 -11.72
CA VAL A 42 -13.55 15.29 -10.92
C VAL A 42 -13.62 15.68 -9.45
N SER A 43 -14.82 15.68 -8.87
CA SER A 43 -14.98 15.84 -7.42
C SER A 43 -14.71 14.53 -6.67
N VAL A 44 -14.36 14.62 -5.39
CA VAL A 44 -14.24 13.45 -4.49
C VAL A 44 -15.52 12.60 -4.50
N THR A 45 -16.69 13.25 -4.50
CA THR A 45 -17.98 12.55 -4.54
C THR A 45 -18.16 11.77 -5.82
N ALA A 46 -17.84 12.36 -6.98
CA ALA A 46 -17.94 11.68 -8.27
C ALA A 46 -16.95 10.51 -8.37
N PHE A 47 -15.69 10.73 -7.96
CA PHE A 47 -14.67 9.68 -7.89
C PHE A 47 -15.13 8.52 -6.99
N ASN A 48 -15.56 8.80 -5.76
CA ASN A 48 -16.00 7.77 -4.83
C ASN A 48 -17.25 7.02 -5.31
N LYS A 49 -18.13 7.68 -6.07
CA LYS A 49 -19.30 7.05 -6.69
C LYS A 49 -18.89 6.16 -7.87
N TYR A 50 -17.93 6.60 -8.70
CA TYR A 50 -17.37 5.78 -9.77
C TYR A 50 -16.68 4.52 -9.23
N VAL A 51 -15.82 4.68 -8.21
CA VAL A 51 -15.07 3.60 -7.56
C VAL A 51 -15.99 2.55 -6.93
N GLY A 52 -17.14 2.96 -6.38
CA GLY A 52 -18.07 2.01 -5.76
C GLY A 52 -17.42 1.28 -4.57
N ASP A 53 -17.57 -0.04 -4.49
CA ASP A 53 -16.88 -0.88 -3.52
C ASP A 53 -15.45 -1.27 -3.93
N GLY A 54 -15.02 -0.91 -5.14
CA GLY A 54 -13.73 -1.27 -5.74
C GLY A 54 -13.83 -2.40 -6.77
N GLU A 55 -14.95 -3.11 -6.82
CA GLU A 55 -15.13 -4.28 -7.68
C GLU A 55 -15.45 -3.90 -9.13
N GLY A 56 -14.95 -4.71 -10.07
CA GLY A 56 -15.24 -4.55 -11.51
C GLY A 56 -14.66 -3.29 -12.16
N LEU A 57 -13.74 -2.59 -11.49
CA LEU A 57 -13.01 -1.48 -12.09
C LEU A 57 -12.07 -2.00 -13.19
N ARG A 58 -12.05 -1.30 -14.33
CA ARG A 58 -11.15 -1.63 -15.44
C ARG A 58 -9.67 -1.54 -15.04
N ILE A 59 -9.36 -0.61 -14.16
CA ILE A 59 -8.06 -0.46 -13.51
C ILE A 59 -8.32 -0.52 -12.00
N PRO A 60 -7.71 -1.46 -11.27
CA PRO A 60 -7.88 -1.58 -9.81
C PRO A 60 -7.58 -0.27 -9.07
N LEU A 61 -8.28 -0.03 -7.95
CA LEU A 61 -8.17 1.23 -7.21
C LEU A 61 -6.76 1.48 -6.67
N ARG A 62 -5.97 0.44 -6.34
CA ARG A 62 -4.57 0.60 -5.90
C ARG A 62 -3.66 1.29 -6.92
N PHE A 63 -4.08 1.33 -8.19
CA PHE A 63 -3.37 2.00 -9.28
C PHE A 63 -3.97 3.35 -9.68
N LEU A 64 -5.02 3.80 -8.99
CA LEU A 64 -5.71 5.07 -9.26
C LEU A 64 -5.58 6.04 -8.09
N ALA A 65 -5.44 7.32 -8.43
CA ALA A 65 -5.51 8.39 -7.45
C ALA A 65 -6.37 9.55 -7.97
N LEU A 66 -6.88 10.35 -7.03
CA LEU A 66 -7.53 11.64 -7.32
C LEU A 66 -6.68 12.77 -6.75
N TYR A 67 -6.00 13.52 -7.61
CA TYR A 67 -5.16 14.65 -7.23
C TYR A 67 -5.67 15.93 -7.87
N ASP A 68 -6.01 16.92 -7.04
CA ASP A 68 -6.45 18.25 -7.49
C ASP A 68 -7.53 18.19 -8.59
N GLY A 69 -8.53 17.35 -8.36
CA GLY A 69 -9.64 17.14 -9.29
C GLY A 69 -9.30 16.35 -10.56
N ARG A 70 -8.13 15.69 -10.62
CA ARG A 70 -7.69 14.85 -11.74
C ARG A 70 -7.63 13.40 -11.32
N ILE A 71 -8.31 12.53 -12.08
CA ILE A 71 -8.09 11.08 -11.96
C ILE A 71 -6.81 10.77 -12.71
N VAL A 72 -5.89 10.11 -12.02
CA VAL A 72 -4.62 9.66 -12.58
C VAL A 72 -4.44 8.17 -12.37
N ILE A 73 -3.71 7.54 -13.27
CA ILE A 73 -3.17 6.19 -13.11
C ILE A 73 -1.73 6.37 -12.63
N VAL A 74 -1.46 5.95 -11.40
CA VAL A 74 -0.13 6.13 -10.78
C VAL A 74 0.82 5.01 -11.18
N ASP A 75 0.31 3.80 -11.36
CA ASP A 75 1.11 2.62 -11.73
C ASP A 75 0.23 1.61 -12.47
N LEU A 76 0.80 0.49 -12.89
CA LEU A 76 0.08 -0.67 -13.45
C LEU A 76 0.61 -1.98 -12.86
N PRO A 77 -0.20 -3.04 -12.85
CA PRO A 77 0.26 -4.33 -12.38
C PRO A 77 1.36 -4.85 -13.30
N THR A 78 2.56 -5.04 -12.74
CA THR A 78 3.69 -5.70 -13.41
C THR A 78 4.12 -6.92 -12.61
N THR A 79 4.80 -7.87 -13.24
CA THR A 79 5.31 -9.06 -12.54
C THR A 79 6.21 -8.69 -11.36
N ALA A 80 7.03 -7.64 -11.50
CA ALA A 80 7.91 -7.16 -10.44
C ALA A 80 7.11 -6.56 -9.26
N HIS A 81 6.09 -5.75 -9.56
CA HIS A 81 5.17 -5.19 -8.58
C HIS A 81 4.45 -6.30 -7.80
N GLU A 82 3.70 -7.16 -8.48
CA GLU A 82 2.92 -8.22 -7.85
C GLU A 82 3.79 -9.21 -7.09
N SER A 83 4.97 -9.55 -7.63
CA SER A 83 5.94 -10.39 -6.92
C SER A 83 6.40 -9.72 -5.63
N THR A 84 6.70 -8.42 -5.64
CA THR A 84 7.15 -7.69 -4.45
C THR A 84 6.09 -7.74 -3.35
N VAL A 85 4.83 -7.44 -3.69
CA VAL A 85 3.69 -7.52 -2.77
C VAL A 85 3.56 -8.92 -2.17
N ALA A 86 3.55 -9.95 -3.01
CA ALA A 86 3.39 -11.34 -2.58
C ALA A 86 4.57 -11.83 -1.71
N LYS A 87 5.82 -11.50 -2.09
CA LYS A 87 7.01 -11.93 -1.34
C LYS A 87 7.15 -11.17 -0.03
N PHE A 88 6.82 -9.88 0.02
CA PHE A 88 6.77 -9.14 1.27
C PHE A 88 5.73 -9.74 2.20
N THR A 89 4.49 -9.93 1.73
CA THR A 89 3.39 -10.51 2.51
C THR A 89 3.79 -11.84 3.13
N ASN A 90 4.35 -12.76 2.33
CA ASN A 90 4.80 -14.05 2.84
C ASN A 90 5.91 -13.95 3.90
N LYS A 91 6.85 -13.00 3.76
CA LYS A 91 7.92 -12.80 4.73
C LYS A 91 7.43 -12.14 6.01
N PHE A 92 6.51 -11.19 5.89
CA PHE A 92 5.86 -10.54 7.03
C PHE A 92 5.08 -11.56 7.86
N LEU A 93 4.17 -12.33 7.23
CA LEU A 93 3.37 -13.34 7.90
C LEU A 93 4.24 -14.37 8.64
N ARG A 94 5.28 -14.90 7.99
CA ARG A 94 6.24 -15.80 8.65
C ARG A 94 6.99 -15.14 9.81
N ALA A 95 7.37 -13.87 9.67
CA ALA A 95 8.09 -13.14 10.72
C ALA A 95 7.23 -12.90 11.96
N THR A 96 5.90 -12.94 11.84
CA THR A 96 4.98 -12.83 12.99
C THR A 96 5.05 -14.03 13.92
N GLY A 97 5.56 -15.18 13.46
CA GLY A 97 5.64 -16.42 14.25
C GLY A 97 4.35 -17.25 14.25
N ASN A 98 3.19 -16.60 14.13
CA ASN A 98 1.89 -17.24 13.97
C ASN A 98 1.02 -16.40 13.03
N GLU A 99 1.00 -16.77 11.75
CA GLU A 99 0.27 -16.03 10.71
C GLU A 99 -1.25 -16.11 10.87
N ASP A 100 -1.76 -17.16 11.53
CA ASP A 100 -3.19 -17.34 11.81
C ASP A 100 -3.75 -16.24 12.72
N GLU A 101 -2.89 -15.49 13.42
CA GLU A 101 -3.28 -14.38 14.30
C GLU A 101 -3.36 -13.03 13.56
N ILE A 102 -2.99 -13.00 12.28
CA ILE A 102 -2.91 -11.78 11.48
C ILE A 102 -4.10 -11.70 10.54
N GLY A 103 -4.88 -10.63 10.67
CA GLY A 103 -5.90 -10.31 9.71
C GLY A 103 -5.29 -9.70 8.44
N GLU A 104 -5.00 -10.52 7.44
CA GLU A 104 -4.69 -10.06 6.09
C GLU A 104 -5.96 -9.55 5.39
N ARG A 105 -5.94 -8.32 4.90
CA ARG A 105 -7.04 -7.75 4.10
C ARG A 105 -6.65 -7.49 2.64
N GLY A 106 -5.39 -7.71 2.28
CA GLY A 106 -4.87 -7.45 0.95
C GLY A 106 -5.19 -6.02 0.47
N SER A 107 -5.66 -5.92 -0.77
CA SER A 107 -6.07 -4.67 -1.41
C SER A 107 -7.52 -4.29 -1.07
N MET A 108 -7.77 -3.92 0.18
CA MET A 108 -9.07 -3.43 0.63
C MET A 108 -9.32 -1.97 0.20
N THR A 109 -10.52 -1.68 -0.31
CA THR A 109 -11.00 -0.31 -0.50
C THR A 109 -11.25 0.40 0.84
N ALA A 110 -10.29 1.23 1.23
CA ALA A 110 -10.30 2.06 2.42
C ALA A 110 -11.05 3.38 2.21
N ARG A 111 -11.80 3.80 3.24
CA ARG A 111 -12.73 4.93 3.17
C ARG A 111 -12.46 5.94 4.27
N ARG A 112 -12.49 7.22 3.93
CA ARG A 112 -12.45 8.35 4.88
C ARG A 112 -13.49 9.38 4.45
N ALA A 113 -14.20 9.96 5.43
CA ALA A 113 -15.23 10.95 5.15
C ALA A 113 -14.65 12.12 4.34
N ALA A 114 -15.36 12.55 3.29
CA ALA A 114 -14.97 13.64 2.39
C ALA A 114 -13.60 13.49 1.68
N ASN A 115 -12.99 12.30 1.70
CA ASN A 115 -11.71 12.03 1.04
C ASN A 115 -11.89 11.00 -0.09
N PRO A 116 -11.01 10.99 -1.11
CA PRO A 116 -10.98 9.92 -2.10
C PRO A 116 -10.84 8.56 -1.41
N LYS A 117 -11.58 7.56 -1.88
CA LYS A 117 -11.33 6.15 -1.55
C LYS A 117 -9.91 5.80 -1.99
N LYS A 118 -9.25 4.94 -1.23
CA LYS A 118 -7.90 4.47 -1.55
C LYS A 118 -7.79 2.99 -1.28
N GLU A 119 -6.86 2.35 -1.95
CA GLU A 119 -6.45 0.99 -1.74
C GLU A 119 -4.91 0.98 -1.64
N ALA A 120 -4.39 0.07 -0.82
CA ALA A 120 -2.95 -0.22 -0.73
C ALA A 120 -2.72 -1.58 -1.39
N ASP A 121 -1.46 -1.88 -1.66
CA ASP A 121 -1.11 -3.16 -2.28
C ASP A 121 -1.20 -4.32 -1.29
N ALA A 122 -0.92 -4.07 -0.01
CA ALA A 122 -1.24 -4.99 1.08
C ALA A 122 -1.60 -4.24 2.36
N THR A 123 -2.54 -4.81 3.12
CA THR A 123 -2.94 -4.29 4.44
C THR A 123 -3.10 -5.40 5.45
N PHE A 124 -2.72 -5.09 6.68
CA PHE A 124 -2.73 -6.02 7.82
C PHE A 124 -3.30 -5.34 9.06
N GLY A 125 -3.86 -6.15 9.93
CA GLY A 125 -4.34 -5.69 11.23
C GLY A 125 -4.89 -6.82 12.09
N PRO A 126 -5.55 -6.48 13.19
CA PRO A 126 -6.14 -7.46 14.09
C PRO A 126 -7.30 -8.23 13.43
N MET A 127 -7.59 -9.42 13.95
CA MET A 127 -8.80 -10.17 13.65
C MET A 127 -9.87 -9.87 14.69
N GLY A 128 -11.13 -10.20 14.41
CA GLY A 128 -12.23 -9.93 15.35
C GLY A 128 -12.13 -10.67 16.67
N PHE A 129 -11.38 -11.77 16.71
CA PHE A 129 -11.20 -12.63 17.87
C PHE A 129 -9.77 -12.58 18.43
N THR A 130 -8.90 -11.68 17.95
CA THR A 130 -7.55 -11.53 18.50
C THR A 130 -7.63 -11.23 20.02
N PRO A 131 -7.04 -12.09 20.88
CA PRO A 131 -7.08 -11.89 22.32
C PRO A 131 -6.44 -10.56 22.75
N ASN A 132 -6.97 -9.95 23.81
CA ASN A 132 -6.45 -8.73 24.45
C ASN A 132 -6.37 -7.47 23.56
N GLN A 133 -6.92 -7.50 22.34
CA GLN A 133 -6.95 -6.32 21.48
C GLN A 133 -7.84 -5.22 22.07
N THR A 134 -7.51 -3.98 21.75
CA THR A 134 -8.41 -2.86 22.00
C THR A 134 -9.64 -2.92 21.08
N PRO A 135 -10.69 -2.11 21.32
CA PRO A 135 -11.77 -1.98 20.36
C PRO A 135 -11.29 -1.33 19.05
N ALA A 136 -11.86 -1.75 17.92
CA ALA A 136 -11.60 -1.10 16.64
C ALA A 136 -11.88 0.42 16.74
N PRO A 137 -10.96 1.28 16.27
CA PRO A 137 -11.10 2.72 16.44
C PRO A 137 -12.20 3.25 15.54
N ALA A 138 -13.11 4.06 16.07
CA ALA A 138 -14.16 4.68 15.27
C ALA A 138 -13.56 5.50 14.09
N PRO A 139 -14.18 5.48 12.89
CA PRO A 139 -15.43 4.80 12.53
C PRO A 139 -15.24 3.34 12.06
N ARG A 140 -14.08 2.73 12.32
CA ARG A 140 -13.74 1.39 11.84
C ARG A 140 -14.51 0.31 12.58
N THR A 141 -14.79 -0.73 11.83
CA THR A 141 -15.14 -2.06 12.30
C THR A 141 -13.89 -2.93 12.26
N VAL A 142 -13.98 -4.15 12.79
CA VAL A 142 -12.93 -5.16 12.61
C VAL A 142 -12.65 -5.40 11.13
N ALA A 143 -13.66 -5.36 10.26
CA ALA A 143 -13.48 -5.67 8.85
C ALA A 143 -12.50 -4.71 8.18
N ASP A 144 -12.56 -3.42 8.50
CA ASP A 144 -11.71 -2.36 7.96
C ASP A 144 -10.65 -1.85 8.95
N TRP A 145 -10.28 -2.65 9.94
CA TRP A 145 -9.23 -2.27 10.87
C TRP A 145 -7.84 -2.57 10.30
N VAL A 146 -7.19 -1.53 9.78
CA VAL A 146 -5.82 -1.56 9.26
C VAL A 146 -4.86 -0.92 10.28
N THR A 147 -3.81 -1.66 10.67
CA THR A 147 -2.69 -1.15 11.48
C THR A 147 -1.38 -1.08 10.69
N LEU A 148 -1.25 -1.82 9.60
CA LEU A 148 -0.15 -1.71 8.64
C LEU A 148 -0.68 -1.60 7.21
N ALA A 149 -0.27 -0.55 6.50
CA ALA A 149 -0.47 -0.40 5.06
C ALA A 149 0.87 -0.48 4.32
N VAL A 150 0.90 -1.18 3.20
CA VAL A 150 2.07 -1.34 2.33
C VAL A 150 1.69 -0.89 0.92
N ASP A 151 2.35 0.15 0.43
CA ASP A 151 2.24 0.62 -0.96
C ASP A 151 3.56 0.31 -1.68
N VAL A 152 3.47 -0.28 -2.87
CA VAL A 152 4.58 -0.69 -3.73
C VAL A 152 4.50 0.07 -5.05
N GLY A 153 5.57 0.77 -5.41
CA GLY A 153 5.67 1.44 -6.71
C GLY A 153 6.67 0.75 -7.63
N ARG A 154 6.31 0.54 -8.90
CA ARG A 154 7.21 0.18 -9.99
C ARG A 154 7.50 1.41 -10.85
N SER A 155 6.48 1.98 -11.48
CA SER A 155 6.62 3.15 -12.36
C SER A 155 6.33 4.47 -11.65
N GLN A 156 5.49 4.46 -10.61
CA GLN A 156 5.10 5.70 -9.94
C GLN A 156 6.27 6.39 -9.25
N THR A 157 6.26 7.71 -9.23
CA THR A 157 7.27 8.49 -8.51
C THR A 157 7.29 8.19 -7.01
N TRP A 158 8.44 8.41 -6.37
CA TRP A 158 8.55 8.35 -4.91
C TRP A 158 7.62 9.38 -4.23
N ALA A 159 7.43 10.54 -4.84
CA ALA A 159 6.51 11.56 -4.33
C ALA A 159 5.06 11.04 -4.27
N SER A 160 4.60 10.33 -5.32
CA SER A 160 3.28 9.68 -5.33
C SER A 160 3.13 8.64 -4.21
N LEU A 161 4.18 7.85 -3.93
CA LEU A 161 4.18 6.92 -2.77
C LEU A 161 4.10 7.67 -1.43
N VAL A 162 4.76 8.81 -1.28
CA VAL A 162 4.68 9.64 -0.06
C VAL A 162 3.29 10.25 0.10
N GLU A 163 2.63 10.66 -0.99
CA GLU A 163 1.23 11.12 -0.95
C GLU A 163 0.28 9.99 -0.51
N ALA A 164 0.52 8.75 -0.97
CA ALA A 164 -0.18 7.58 -0.47
C ALA A 164 0.02 7.38 1.05
N ALA A 165 1.25 7.51 1.55
CA ALA A 165 1.52 7.46 2.98
C ALA A 165 0.81 8.60 3.75
N GLN A 166 0.75 9.81 3.19
CA GLN A 166 0.03 10.92 3.81
C GLN A 166 -1.48 10.63 3.95
N TRP A 167 -2.07 9.95 2.95
CA TRP A 167 -3.45 9.52 3.01
C TRP A 167 -3.67 8.50 4.14
N TRP A 168 -2.80 7.47 4.22
CA TRP A 168 -2.85 6.42 5.25
C TRP A 168 -2.58 6.95 6.64
N CYS A 169 -1.70 7.94 6.80
CA CYS A 169 -1.39 8.56 8.09
C CYS A 169 -2.63 9.18 8.76
N ASN A 170 -3.66 9.50 7.99
CA ASN A 170 -4.94 10.00 8.49
C ASN A 170 -6.01 8.89 8.65
N TYR A 171 -5.65 7.62 8.50
CA TYR A 171 -6.56 6.49 8.64
C TYR A 171 -6.61 6.00 10.08
N SER A 172 -7.75 6.14 10.77
CA SER A 172 -7.92 5.67 12.15
C SER A 172 -7.50 4.21 12.30
N GLY A 173 -6.56 3.95 13.21
CA GLY A 173 -6.02 2.62 13.50
C GLY A 173 -4.64 2.35 12.94
N ILE A 174 -4.18 3.11 11.94
CA ILE A 174 -2.86 2.91 11.35
C ILE A 174 -1.77 3.06 12.42
N GLN A 175 -0.77 2.18 12.38
CA GLN A 175 0.41 2.19 13.24
C GLN A 175 1.68 2.28 12.41
N TYR A 176 1.69 1.62 11.26
CA TYR A 176 2.83 1.57 10.36
C TYR A 176 2.39 1.78 8.92
N ILE A 177 3.25 2.45 8.17
CA ILE A 177 3.14 2.55 6.71
C ILE A 177 4.49 2.17 6.13
N LEU A 178 4.53 1.20 5.23
CA LEU A 178 5.73 0.82 4.51
C LEU A 178 5.58 1.18 3.04
N LEU A 179 6.49 2.02 2.56
CA LEU A 179 6.64 2.29 1.13
C LEU A 179 7.78 1.44 0.59
N LEU A 180 7.52 0.74 -0.51
CA LEU A 180 8.52 0.04 -1.29
C LEU A 180 8.50 0.57 -2.73
N LYS A 181 9.67 0.74 -3.31
CA LYS A 181 9.82 1.05 -4.73
C LYS A 181 10.78 0.06 -5.35
N ILE A 182 10.40 -0.53 -6.49
CA ILE A 182 11.12 -1.61 -7.15
C ILE A 182 11.44 -1.27 -8.60
N SER A 183 12.68 -1.50 -9.00
CA SER A 183 13.08 -1.32 -10.40
C SER A 183 12.50 -2.41 -11.31
N PRO A 184 12.42 -2.20 -12.64
CA PRO A 184 11.79 -3.13 -13.58
C PRO A 184 12.30 -4.58 -13.47
N LYS A 185 13.61 -4.74 -13.24
CA LYS A 185 14.28 -6.05 -13.13
C LYS A 185 14.29 -6.63 -11.72
N GLY A 186 13.67 -5.95 -10.75
CA GLY A 186 13.66 -6.40 -9.36
C GLY A 186 14.99 -6.23 -8.62
N ILE A 187 15.99 -5.59 -9.23
CA ILE A 187 17.39 -5.58 -8.74
C ILE A 187 17.75 -4.36 -7.90
N GLN A 188 16.84 -3.40 -7.76
CA GLN A 188 16.98 -2.21 -6.92
C GLN A 188 15.69 -1.97 -6.16
N MET A 189 15.80 -1.75 -4.86
CA MET A 189 14.70 -1.39 -3.98
C MET A 189 15.02 -0.11 -3.23
N ARG A 190 14.06 0.79 -3.17
CA ARG A 190 14.02 1.91 -2.22
C ARG A 190 12.88 1.67 -1.23
N TYR A 191 13.08 2.04 0.04
CA TYR A 191 12.07 1.83 1.06
C TYR A 191 12.03 2.98 2.08
N ALA A 192 10.87 3.13 2.72
CA ALA A 192 10.68 3.96 3.90
C ALA A 192 9.61 3.34 4.80
N LEU A 193 9.94 3.14 6.07
CA LEU A 193 9.03 2.73 7.12
C LEU A 193 8.67 3.94 7.97
N TYR A 194 7.38 4.22 8.08
CA TYR A 194 6.83 5.26 8.94
C TYR A 194 6.18 4.62 10.16
N ASP A 195 6.57 5.12 11.33
CA ASP A 195 5.96 4.77 12.61
C ASP A 195 4.97 5.87 13.00
N ILE A 196 3.67 5.56 13.00
CA ILE A 196 2.62 6.54 13.23
C ILE A 196 2.27 6.58 14.73
N ALA A 197 2.86 7.54 15.42
CA ALA A 197 2.55 7.84 16.82
C ALA A 197 1.36 8.81 16.97
N VAL A 198 1.16 9.70 16.00
CA VAL A 198 0.10 10.72 16.00
C VAL A 198 -0.64 10.70 14.67
N LEU A 199 -1.96 10.52 14.73
CA LEU A 199 -2.80 10.46 13.53
C LEU A 199 -2.77 11.80 12.77
N GLY A 200 -2.60 11.71 11.45
CA GLY A 200 -2.69 12.83 10.51
C GLY A 200 -1.42 13.66 10.33
N THR A 201 -0.35 13.37 11.09
CA THR A 201 0.97 13.98 10.90
C THR A 201 1.95 12.90 10.48
N LEU A 202 2.34 12.89 9.20
CA LEU A 202 3.31 11.93 8.69
C LEU A 202 4.70 12.32 9.23
N PRO A 203 5.33 11.47 10.06
CA PRO A 203 6.64 11.78 10.61
C PRO A 203 7.74 11.54 9.57
N ALA A 204 8.98 11.86 9.92
CA ALA A 204 10.12 11.32 9.19
C ALA A 204 10.13 9.78 9.29
N PRO A 205 10.56 9.05 8.25
CA PRO A 205 10.70 7.61 8.32
C PRO A 205 11.63 7.18 9.47
N THR A 206 11.26 6.15 10.22
CA THR A 206 12.12 5.56 11.25
C THR A 206 13.20 4.67 10.65
N ALA A 207 12.96 4.14 9.46
CA ALA A 207 13.96 3.46 8.63
C ALA A 207 13.72 3.80 7.16
N SER A 208 14.79 4.04 6.40
CA SER A 208 14.69 4.25 4.96
C SER A 208 16.03 3.97 4.29
N GLY A 209 16.00 3.70 2.99
CA GLY A 209 17.21 3.58 2.21
C GLY A 209 16.96 3.05 0.81
N GLU A 210 18.04 2.94 0.05
CA GLU A 210 18.08 2.27 -1.24
C GLU A 210 19.13 1.17 -1.21
N PHE A 211 18.83 0.04 -1.82
CA PHE A 211 19.78 -1.03 -1.99
C PHE A 211 19.60 -1.72 -3.33
N ARG A 212 20.70 -2.32 -3.81
CA ARG A 212 20.76 -3.04 -5.08
C ARG A 212 21.28 -4.44 -4.87
N GLN A 213 20.88 -5.35 -5.76
CA GLN A 213 21.44 -6.68 -5.86
C GLN A 213 22.94 -6.57 -6.12
N ARG A 214 23.73 -7.38 -5.40
CA ARG A 214 25.15 -7.58 -5.69
C ARG A 214 25.44 -9.07 -5.74
N THR A 215 26.54 -9.42 -6.41
CA THR A 215 27.04 -10.80 -6.51
C THR A 215 27.68 -11.30 -5.22
N THR A 216 28.07 -10.41 -4.32
CA THR A 216 28.65 -10.73 -3.01
C THR A 216 27.60 -10.75 -1.90
N ALA A 217 27.89 -11.46 -0.80
CA ALA A 217 27.02 -11.46 0.38
C ALA A 217 26.85 -10.02 0.91
N GLN A 218 25.61 -9.63 1.20
CA GLN A 218 25.26 -8.31 1.72
C GLN A 218 24.55 -8.44 3.07
N PRO A 219 24.71 -7.46 3.97
CA PRO A 219 24.00 -7.45 5.25
C PRO A 219 22.49 -7.31 5.03
N ALA A 220 21.68 -7.94 5.87
CA ALA A 220 20.21 -7.83 5.81
C ALA A 220 19.73 -6.37 5.85
N VAL A 221 18.60 -6.09 5.18
CA VAL A 221 17.92 -4.80 5.25
C VAL A 221 16.61 -5.02 5.99
N ASN A 222 16.64 -4.85 7.31
CA ASN A 222 15.53 -5.21 8.17
C ASN A 222 14.56 -4.04 8.35
N VAL A 223 13.27 -4.32 8.21
CA VAL A 223 12.18 -3.52 8.76
C VAL A 223 11.52 -4.31 9.89
N THR A 224 11.19 -3.62 10.98
CA THR A 224 10.70 -4.25 12.22
C THR A 224 9.35 -3.67 12.59
N PHE A 225 8.41 -4.55 12.95
CA PHE A 225 7.08 -4.19 13.41
C PHE A 225 6.85 -4.74 14.81
N ASP A 226 6.39 -3.88 15.72
CA ASP A 226 5.95 -4.29 17.05
C ASP A 226 4.58 -4.99 16.93
N MET A 227 4.53 -6.26 17.32
CA MET A 227 3.30 -7.06 17.17
C MET A 227 2.20 -6.67 18.14
N HIS A 228 2.53 -6.03 19.27
CA HIS A 228 1.50 -5.41 20.13
C HIS A 228 0.77 -4.32 19.36
N ARG A 229 1.49 -3.52 18.57
CA ARG A 229 0.89 -2.46 17.77
C ARG A 229 0.14 -2.98 16.55
N ILE A 230 0.72 -3.94 15.82
CA ILE A 230 0.04 -4.58 14.69
C ILE A 230 -1.30 -5.20 15.12
N LEU A 231 -1.32 -5.89 16.25
CA LEU A 231 -2.52 -6.54 16.79
C LEU A 231 -3.37 -5.63 17.68
N SER A 232 -2.97 -4.37 17.86
CA SER A 232 -3.61 -3.41 18.75
C SER A 232 -3.84 -3.94 20.17
N ILE A 233 -2.85 -4.65 20.70
CA ILE A 233 -2.79 -5.18 22.06
C ILE A 233 -1.95 -4.20 22.90
N PRO A 234 -2.40 -3.77 24.09
CA PRO A 234 -1.59 -2.93 24.97
C PRO A 234 -0.26 -3.60 25.32
N ALA A 235 0.84 -2.85 25.38
CA ALA A 235 2.20 -3.39 25.59
C ALA A 235 2.38 -4.22 26.88
N ASN A 236 1.52 -4.01 27.89
CA ASN A 236 1.52 -4.76 29.15
C ASN A 236 0.66 -6.04 29.12
N GLN A 237 -0.04 -6.30 28.03
CA GLN A 237 -0.84 -7.51 27.83
C GLN A 237 -0.04 -8.57 27.07
N ALA A 238 -0.40 -9.83 27.26
CA ALA A 238 0.23 -10.93 26.53
C ALA A 238 -0.21 -10.94 25.05
N LEU A 239 0.74 -11.18 24.16
CA LEU A 239 0.47 -11.52 22.76
C LEU A 239 -0.15 -12.92 22.66
N PRO A 240 -0.85 -13.24 21.56
CA PRO A 240 -1.33 -14.57 21.29
C PRO A 240 -0.18 -15.60 21.26
N THR A 241 -0.51 -16.86 21.51
CA THR A 241 0.49 -17.93 21.56
C THR A 241 1.18 -18.08 20.20
N GLY A 242 2.50 -18.15 20.19
CA GLY A 242 3.31 -18.29 18.97
C GLY A 242 3.58 -16.99 18.23
N VAL A 243 2.94 -15.87 18.59
CA VAL A 243 3.23 -14.56 18.00
C VAL A 243 4.53 -14.02 18.60
N ASN A 244 5.48 -13.65 17.73
CA ASN A 244 6.72 -12.99 18.11
C ASN A 244 6.44 -11.58 18.61
N ALA A 245 7.23 -11.06 19.57
CA ALA A 245 7.11 -9.67 20.00
C ALA A 245 7.39 -8.67 18.86
N ASN A 246 8.31 -9.04 17.96
CA ASN A 246 8.66 -8.24 16.79
C ASN A 246 8.64 -9.11 15.54
N ALA A 247 7.95 -8.65 14.49
CA ALA A 247 8.10 -9.21 13.15
C ALA A 247 9.23 -8.46 12.42
N VAL A 248 10.34 -9.15 12.16
CA VAL A 248 11.50 -8.60 11.44
C VAL A 248 11.54 -9.17 10.03
N VAL A 249 11.42 -8.30 9.03
CA VAL A 249 11.44 -8.66 7.60
C VAL A 249 12.72 -8.16 6.96
N ASP A 250 13.53 -9.09 6.41
CA ASP A 250 14.68 -8.74 5.57
C ASP A 250 14.24 -8.46 4.12
N LEU A 251 14.25 -7.18 3.74
CA LEU A 251 13.90 -6.73 2.39
C LEU A 251 14.89 -7.24 1.33
N ARG A 252 16.13 -7.61 1.67
CA ARG A 252 17.00 -8.28 0.70
C ARG A 252 16.51 -9.69 0.36
N ALA A 253 16.01 -10.42 1.36
CA ALA A 253 15.41 -11.72 1.13
C ALA A 253 14.14 -11.60 0.26
N VAL A 254 13.35 -10.53 0.45
CA VAL A 254 12.21 -10.21 -0.43
C VAL A 254 12.71 -9.96 -1.86
N MET A 255 13.66 -9.04 -2.06
CA MET A 255 14.24 -8.72 -3.37
C MET A 255 14.79 -9.97 -4.09
N ASN A 256 15.54 -10.82 -3.38
CA ASN A 256 16.08 -12.05 -3.95
C ASN A 256 14.99 -13.03 -4.42
N LEU A 257 13.85 -13.07 -3.73
CA LEU A 257 12.70 -13.88 -4.14
C LEU A 257 11.95 -13.27 -5.32
N VAL A 258 11.88 -11.94 -5.42
CA VAL A 258 11.32 -11.22 -6.57
C VAL A 258 12.16 -11.51 -7.81
N ILE A 259 13.48 -11.38 -7.73
CA ILE A 259 14.38 -11.67 -8.86
C ILE A 259 14.19 -13.10 -9.37
N ARG A 260 14.02 -14.07 -8.46
CA ARG A 260 13.76 -15.47 -8.81
C ARG A 260 12.39 -15.71 -9.46
N SER A 261 11.41 -14.82 -9.29
CA SER A 261 10.10 -14.94 -9.94
C SER A 261 10.02 -14.20 -11.28
N LEU A 262 11.06 -13.42 -11.62
CA LEU A 262 11.17 -12.71 -12.90
C LEU A 262 11.97 -13.48 -13.96
N GLY A 263 12.63 -14.57 -13.59
CA GLY A 263 13.51 -15.37 -14.46
C GLY A 263 13.14 -16.85 -14.50
#